data_AF-A0A6G9Z557-F1
#
_entry.id   AF-A0A6G9Z557-F1
#
_cell.length_a   1.000
_cell.length_b   1.000
_cell.length_c   1.000
_cell.angle_alpha   90.00
_cell.angle_beta   90.00
_cell.angle_gamma   90.00
#
_symmetry.space_group_name_H-M   'P 1'
#
loop_
_entity.id
_entity.type
_entity.pdbx_description
1 polymer ?
#
loop_
_entity_poly.entity_id
_entity_poly.type
_entity_poly.pdbx_seq_one_letter_code
_entity_poly.pdbx_strand_id
1 'polypeptide(L)'
;MTIAPAYYEVDTEFLADVQRCYKPHCRYLRSATVVAESDTIVGRGHFAVPEPCYIDDTGHLNAVEVIICYNQLMYQTLGMIVRHALAPEFGEWTSEDFLRRYLPDVLIAEVSTRFERPIDATVFTGEFLIDSMRRYRPGPDRAPRIALETSFRFRDDRGGQCAGDIRLVVVDSGERR
;
A
#
# COMPACT_ATOMS: atom_id res chain seq x y z
N MET A 1 26.27 13.62 -5.99
CA MET A 1 26.06 12.63 -7.07
C MET A 1 24.64 12.12 -6.90
N THR A 2 23.76 12.37 -7.88
CA THR A 2 22.38 11.86 -7.83
C THR A 2 22.41 10.39 -8.19
N ILE A 3 22.01 9.51 -7.28
CA ILE A 3 21.88 8.07 -7.55
C ILE A 3 20.65 7.91 -8.44
N ALA A 4 20.79 7.20 -9.57
CA ALA A 4 19.67 6.95 -10.46
C ALA A 4 18.57 6.16 -9.74
N PRO A 5 17.28 6.43 -10.02
CA PRO A 5 16.17 5.69 -9.44
C PRO A 5 16.29 4.19 -9.76
N ALA A 6 16.10 3.35 -8.74
CA ALA A 6 16.00 1.90 -8.89
C ALA A 6 14.53 1.52 -9.12
N TYR A 7 14.29 0.68 -10.13
CA TYR A 7 12.96 0.22 -10.51
C TYR A 7 12.82 -1.27 -10.21
N TYR A 8 11.77 -1.63 -9.49
CA TYR A 8 11.47 -2.99 -9.09
C TYR A 8 10.07 -3.35 -9.59
N GLU A 9 10.01 -4.17 -10.64
CA GLU A 9 8.74 -4.75 -11.07
C GLU A 9 8.29 -5.80 -10.06
N VAL A 10 7.00 -5.79 -9.75
CA VAL A 10 6.39 -6.82 -8.92
C VAL A 10 6.04 -8.01 -9.81
N ASP A 11 6.74 -9.13 -9.64
CA ASP A 11 6.41 -10.36 -10.34
C ASP A 11 5.03 -10.91 -9.92
N THR A 12 4.41 -11.68 -10.81
CA THR A 12 3.04 -12.16 -10.64
C THR A 12 2.87 -13.11 -9.46
N GLU A 13 3.90 -13.85 -9.08
CA GLU A 13 3.88 -14.77 -7.94
C GLU A 13 3.84 -13.98 -6.64
N PHE A 14 4.74 -13.00 -6.48
CA PHE A 14 4.78 -12.16 -5.30
C PHE A 14 3.53 -11.27 -5.18
N LEU A 15 3.02 -10.76 -6.30
CA LEU A 15 1.73 -10.05 -6.33
C LEU A 15 0.60 -10.93 -5.81
N ALA A 16 0.54 -12.19 -6.27
CA ALA A 16 -0.49 -13.12 -5.85
C ALA A 16 -0.37 -13.47 -4.36
N ASP A 17 0.85 -13.63 -3.85
CA ASP A 17 1.13 -13.96 -2.44
C ASP A 17 0.64 -12.89 -1.48
N VAL A 18 0.97 -11.62 -1.76
CA VAL A 18 0.49 -10.48 -0.96
C VAL A 18 -1.04 -10.36 -1.05
N GLN A 19 -1.63 -10.64 -2.22
CA GLN A 19 -3.07 -10.54 -2.41
C GLN A 19 -3.88 -11.73 -1.86
N ARG A 20 -3.24 -12.76 -1.28
CA ARG A 20 -3.95 -13.96 -0.76
C ARG A 20 -4.96 -13.64 0.32
N CYS A 21 -4.77 -12.57 1.10
CA CYS A 21 -5.70 -12.15 2.15
C CYS A 21 -7.03 -11.60 1.61
N TYR A 22 -7.04 -11.06 0.40
CA TYR A 22 -8.25 -10.55 -0.23
C TYR A 22 -9.04 -11.71 -0.82
N LYS A 23 -10.37 -11.63 -0.69
CA LYS A 23 -11.27 -12.55 -1.41
C LYS A 23 -10.96 -12.47 -2.91
N PRO A 24 -11.10 -13.56 -3.68
CA PRO A 24 -10.73 -13.57 -5.09
C PRO A 24 -11.34 -12.43 -5.93
N HIS A 25 -12.61 -12.08 -5.68
CA HIS A 25 -13.31 -10.99 -6.37
C HIS A 25 -12.98 -9.59 -5.81
N CYS A 26 -12.21 -9.48 -4.73
CA CYS A 26 -11.74 -8.21 -4.15
C CYS A 26 -10.30 -7.87 -4.54
N ARG A 27 -9.68 -8.64 -5.43
CA ARG A 27 -8.31 -8.43 -5.91
C ARG A 27 -8.31 -7.44 -7.06
N TYR A 28 -8.05 -6.18 -6.74
CA TYR A 28 -8.25 -5.05 -7.65
C TYR A 28 -6.93 -4.56 -8.28
N LEU A 29 -5.80 -4.70 -7.58
CA LEU A 29 -4.46 -4.40 -8.10
C LEU A 29 -4.04 -5.46 -9.13
N ARG A 30 -3.82 -5.04 -10.37
CA ARG A 30 -3.51 -5.89 -11.52
C ARG A 30 -2.01 -6.02 -11.79
N SER A 31 -1.27 -4.94 -11.58
CA SER A 31 0.18 -4.91 -11.66
C SER A 31 0.70 -3.79 -10.78
N ALA A 32 1.96 -3.90 -10.36
CA ALA A 32 2.61 -2.85 -9.59
C ALA A 32 4.11 -2.77 -9.90
N THR A 33 4.65 -1.57 -9.73
CA THR A 33 6.08 -1.28 -9.81
C THR A 33 6.45 -0.44 -8.59
N VAL A 34 7.63 -0.66 -8.02
CA VAL A 34 8.18 0.17 -6.95
C VAL A 34 9.40 0.90 -7.46
N VAL A 35 9.45 2.20 -7.25
CA VAL A 35 10.58 3.07 -7.58
C VAL A 35 11.20 3.56 -6.29
N ALA A 36 12.51 3.36 -6.13
CA ALA A 36 13.28 3.89 -5.01
C ALA A 36 14.31 4.91 -5.52
N GLU A 37 14.24 6.14 -5.03
CA GLU A 37 15.16 7.21 -5.37
C GLU A 37 15.64 7.93 -4.10
N SER A 38 16.92 7.76 -3.76
CA SER A 38 17.51 8.32 -2.53
C SER A 38 16.68 7.97 -1.29
N ASP A 39 15.88 8.91 -0.79
CA ASP A 39 15.04 8.76 0.41
C ASP A 39 13.54 8.62 0.09
N THR A 40 13.16 8.54 -1.19
CA THR A 40 11.76 8.44 -1.64
C THR A 40 11.46 7.06 -2.19
N ILE A 41 10.37 6.46 -1.73
CA ILE A 41 9.85 5.18 -2.23
C ILE A 41 8.43 5.41 -2.75
N VAL A 42 8.20 5.03 -4.00
CA VAL A 42 6.94 5.20 -4.71
C VAL A 42 6.44 3.85 -5.21
N GLY A 43 5.25 3.45 -4.77
CA GLY A 43 4.48 2.38 -5.40
C GLY A 43 3.61 2.93 -6.52
N ARG A 44 3.61 2.29 -7.68
CA ARG A 44 2.67 2.55 -8.78
C ARG A 44 1.88 1.29 -9.07
N GLY A 45 0.58 1.44 -9.33
CA GLY A 45 -0.31 0.31 -9.58
C GLY A 45 -1.33 0.58 -10.67
N HIS A 46 -1.70 -0.49 -11.38
CA HIS A 46 -2.86 -0.52 -12.27
C HIS A 46 -3.99 -1.30 -11.59
N PHE A 47 -5.21 -0.78 -11.69
CA PHE A 47 -6.36 -1.32 -10.97
C PHE A 47 -7.56 -1.52 -11.88
N ALA A 48 -8.40 -2.49 -11.50
CA ALA A 48 -9.74 -2.66 -12.05
C ALA A 48 -10.66 -3.26 -10.98
N VAL A 49 -11.76 -2.56 -10.71
CA VAL A 49 -12.86 -3.00 -9.83
C VAL A 49 -14.06 -3.30 -10.75
N PRO A 50 -14.26 -4.56 -11.15
CA PRO A 50 -15.35 -4.92 -12.07
C PRO A 50 -16.72 -4.82 -11.40
N GLU A 51 -16.79 -5.08 -10.10
CA GLU A 51 -18.00 -4.95 -9.28
C GLU A 51 -17.60 -4.62 -7.81
N PRO A 52 -18.37 -3.78 -7.10
CA PRO A 52 -18.15 -3.55 -5.67
C PRO A 52 -18.46 -4.83 -4.86
N CYS A 53 -17.58 -5.20 -3.94
CA CYS A 53 -17.76 -6.43 -3.16
C CYS A 53 -18.78 -6.33 -2.00
N TYR A 54 -19.43 -5.19 -1.82
CA TYR A 54 -20.23 -4.89 -0.62
C TYR A 54 -21.55 -4.16 -0.92
N ILE A 55 -21.78 -3.76 -2.17
CA ILE A 55 -22.96 -3.00 -2.60
C ILE A 55 -23.19 -3.22 -4.09
N ASP A 56 -24.40 -2.93 -4.57
CA ASP A 56 -24.70 -2.88 -6.00
C ASP A 56 -23.90 -1.77 -6.71
N ASP A 57 -23.73 -1.90 -8.02
CA ASP A 57 -22.96 -0.96 -8.85
C ASP A 57 -23.46 0.48 -8.71
N THR A 58 -22.57 1.38 -8.26
CA THR A 58 -22.83 2.80 -8.08
C THR A 58 -22.40 3.65 -9.29
N GLY A 59 -21.79 3.03 -10.31
CA GLY A 59 -21.32 3.67 -11.54
C GLY A 59 -20.02 4.47 -11.40
N HIS A 60 -19.33 4.39 -10.25
CA HIS A 60 -18.04 5.06 -10.00
C HIS A 60 -17.26 4.37 -8.87
N LEU A 61 -15.97 4.67 -8.74
CA LEU A 61 -15.15 4.19 -7.63
C LEU A 61 -15.58 4.85 -6.31
N ASN A 62 -16.04 4.07 -5.33
CA ASN A 62 -16.43 4.60 -4.04
C ASN A 62 -15.23 4.76 -3.09
N ALA A 63 -15.43 5.50 -2.01
CA ALA A 63 -14.44 5.66 -0.95
C ALA A 63 -13.97 4.32 -0.34
N VAL A 64 -14.85 3.33 -0.23
CA VAL A 64 -14.47 2.01 0.29
C VAL A 64 -13.48 1.32 -0.66
N GLU A 65 -13.71 1.35 -1.97
CA GLU A 65 -12.77 0.75 -2.93
C GLU A 65 -11.46 1.53 -3.01
N VAL A 66 -11.47 2.85 -2.83
CA VAL A 66 -10.24 3.64 -2.70
C VAL A 66 -9.36 3.12 -1.56
N ILE A 67 -9.94 2.85 -0.38
CA ILE A 67 -9.18 2.30 0.75
C ILE A 67 -8.72 0.87 0.49
N ILE A 68 -9.54 0.03 -0.16
CA ILE A 68 -9.14 -1.33 -0.53
C ILE A 68 -7.95 -1.31 -1.52
N CYS A 69 -8.02 -0.47 -2.54
CA CYS A 69 -6.97 -0.32 -3.56
C CYS A 69 -5.70 0.29 -2.97
N TYR A 70 -5.83 1.30 -2.10
CA TYR A 70 -4.73 1.84 -1.32
C TYR A 70 -4.05 0.73 -0.51
N ASN A 71 -4.81 -0.08 0.23
CA ASN A 71 -4.25 -1.15 1.04
C ASN A 71 -3.50 -2.18 0.19
N GLN A 72 -4.03 -2.55 -0.98
CA GLN A 72 -3.37 -3.50 -1.88
C GLN A 72 -2.02 -2.97 -2.38
N LEU A 73 -1.98 -1.72 -2.83
CA LEU A 73 -0.73 -1.10 -3.29
C LEU A 73 0.24 -0.86 -2.13
N MET A 74 -0.25 -0.38 -0.99
CA MET A 74 0.54 -0.19 0.22
C MET A 74 1.21 -1.50 0.65
N TYR A 75 0.45 -2.60 0.81
CA TYR A 75 1.04 -3.88 1.18
C TYR A 75 2.04 -4.38 0.13
N GLN A 76 1.73 -4.20 -1.15
CA GLN A 76 2.64 -4.57 -2.21
C GLN A 76 3.95 -3.79 -2.13
N THR A 77 3.87 -2.48 -1.90
CA THR A 77 5.05 -1.62 -1.74
C THR A 77 5.85 -1.98 -0.49
N LEU A 78 5.21 -2.18 0.67
CA LEU A 78 5.90 -2.62 1.88
C LEU A 78 6.59 -3.98 1.68
N GLY A 79 5.94 -4.91 0.98
CA GLY A 79 6.53 -6.20 0.63
C GLY A 79 7.80 -6.06 -0.21
N MET A 80 7.83 -5.13 -1.17
CA MET A 80 9.03 -4.85 -1.98
C MET A 80 10.12 -4.13 -1.19
N ILE A 81 9.74 -3.24 -0.27
CA ILE A 81 10.69 -2.61 0.66
C ILE A 81 11.43 -3.66 1.47
N VAL A 82 10.71 -4.63 2.01
CA VAL A 82 11.29 -5.74 2.78
C VAL A 82 12.12 -6.64 1.87
N ARG A 83 11.59 -7.07 0.72
CA ARG A 83 12.26 -7.98 -0.23
C ARG A 83 13.61 -7.45 -0.72
N HIS A 84 13.72 -6.14 -0.92
CA HIS A 84 14.92 -5.49 -1.44
C HIS A 84 15.69 -4.66 -0.39
N ALA A 85 15.32 -4.79 0.89
CA ALA A 85 15.94 -4.05 2.00
C ALA A 85 16.04 -2.53 1.76
N LEU A 86 14.97 -1.93 1.22
CA LEU A 86 14.96 -0.52 0.80
C LEU A 86 14.84 0.48 1.95
N ALA A 87 14.45 0.02 3.15
CA ALA A 87 14.27 0.87 4.32
C ALA A 87 14.83 0.18 5.57
N PRO A 88 15.81 0.79 6.26
CA PRO A 88 16.45 0.19 7.45
C PRO A 88 15.49 0.03 8.64
N GLU A 89 14.35 0.72 8.65
CA GLU A 89 13.33 0.65 9.70
C GLU A 89 12.71 -0.75 9.82
N PHE A 90 12.60 -1.48 8.72
CA PHE A 90 12.16 -2.88 8.69
C PHE A 90 13.24 -3.86 9.17
N GLY A 91 14.49 -3.40 9.33
CA GLY A 91 15.58 -4.19 9.88
C GLY A 91 15.83 -5.48 9.08
N GLU A 92 15.79 -6.62 9.77
CA GLU A 92 16.07 -7.94 9.21
C GLU A 92 14.82 -8.71 8.78
N TRP A 93 13.68 -8.02 8.61
CA TRP A 93 12.48 -8.68 8.09
C TRP A 93 12.78 -9.33 6.74
N THR A 94 12.37 -10.59 6.59
CA THR A 94 12.36 -11.28 5.31
C THR A 94 10.98 -11.16 4.66
N SER A 95 10.87 -11.49 3.36
CA SER A 95 9.57 -11.58 2.70
C SER A 95 8.63 -12.58 3.39
N GLU A 96 9.18 -13.64 3.99
CA GLU A 96 8.40 -14.60 4.78
C GLU A 96 7.88 -13.98 6.08
N ASP A 97 8.72 -13.22 6.80
CA ASP A 97 8.27 -12.48 7.99
C ASP A 97 7.17 -11.49 7.63
N PHE A 98 7.34 -10.75 6.53
CA PHE A 98 6.33 -9.82 6.04
C PHE A 98 5.00 -10.53 5.78
N LEU A 99 4.99 -11.63 5.03
CA LEU A 99 3.76 -12.36 4.70
C LEU A 99 3.07 -12.99 5.93
N ARG A 100 3.80 -13.27 7.01
CA ARG A 100 3.20 -13.70 8.28
C ARG A 100 2.61 -12.54 9.08
N ARG A 101 3.20 -11.35 8.98
CA ARG A 101 2.96 -10.20 9.87
C ARG A 101 2.04 -9.13 9.28
N TYR A 102 1.95 -8.99 7.95
CA TYR A 102 1.37 -7.81 7.32
C TYR A 102 -0.08 -7.51 7.74
N LEU A 103 -0.92 -8.54 7.95
CA LEU A 103 -2.31 -8.34 8.37
C LEU A 103 -2.47 -7.90 9.85
N PRO A 104 -1.90 -8.62 10.84
CA PRO A 104 -2.07 -8.21 12.24
C PRO A 104 -1.26 -6.97 12.62
N ASP A 105 -0.15 -6.70 11.92
CA ASP A 105 0.84 -5.72 12.36
C ASP A 105 0.74 -4.37 11.66
N VAL A 106 0.06 -4.25 10.51
CA VAL A 106 -0.06 -2.97 9.80
C VAL A 106 -1.44 -2.36 10.06
N LEU A 107 -1.44 -1.24 10.79
CA LEU A 107 -2.66 -0.55 11.19
C LEU A 107 -2.76 0.82 10.50
N ILE A 108 -3.97 1.16 10.07
CA ILE A 108 -4.30 2.53 9.64
C ILE A 108 -4.67 3.33 10.89
N ALA A 109 -3.89 4.37 11.18
CA ALA A 109 -4.12 5.25 12.33
C ALA A 109 -4.99 6.46 11.96
N GLU A 110 -4.90 6.96 10.72
CA GLU A 110 -5.66 8.11 10.24
C GLU A 110 -5.87 8.01 8.73
N VAL A 111 -7.05 8.44 8.26
CA VAL A 111 -7.39 8.49 6.84
C VAL A 111 -7.96 9.86 6.49
N SER A 112 -7.39 10.48 5.45
CA SER A 112 -7.94 11.64 4.76
C SER A 112 -8.04 11.31 3.28
N THR A 113 -9.21 11.52 2.68
CA THR A 113 -9.43 11.25 1.25
C THR A 113 -10.28 12.36 0.65
N ARG A 114 -9.92 12.78 -0.56
CA ARG A 114 -10.58 13.84 -1.32
C ARG A 114 -10.89 13.33 -2.71
N PHE A 115 -12.10 13.60 -3.17
CA PHE A 115 -12.58 13.24 -4.49
C PHE A 115 -12.79 14.53 -5.28
N GLU A 116 -11.89 14.84 -6.20
CA GLU A 116 -12.03 15.99 -7.07
C GLU A 116 -12.99 15.68 -8.23
N ARG A 117 -12.96 14.44 -8.74
CA ARG A 117 -13.87 13.98 -9.80
C ARG A 117 -14.07 12.47 -9.70
N PRO A 118 -15.30 11.94 -9.88
CA PRO A 118 -15.55 10.50 -9.86
C PRO A 118 -14.61 9.73 -10.80
N ILE A 119 -14.13 8.58 -10.33
CA ILE A 119 -13.22 7.70 -11.06
C ILE A 119 -14.00 6.56 -11.72
N ASP A 120 -13.66 6.25 -12.97
CA ASP A 120 -14.06 5.03 -13.67
C ASP A 120 -13.39 3.82 -13.02
N ALA A 121 -14.18 3.03 -12.30
CA ALA A 121 -13.71 1.87 -11.55
C ALA A 121 -13.21 0.73 -12.44
N THR A 122 -13.56 0.72 -13.73
CA THR A 122 -13.20 -0.36 -14.67
C THR A 122 -11.71 -0.39 -15.00
N VAL A 123 -11.07 0.77 -15.04
CA VAL A 123 -9.63 0.90 -15.27
C VAL A 123 -9.13 2.23 -14.71
N PHE A 124 -8.17 2.16 -13.80
CA PHE A 124 -7.53 3.35 -13.25
C PHE A 124 -6.11 3.01 -12.77
N THR A 125 -5.34 4.05 -12.50
CA THR A 125 -3.97 3.96 -11.99
C THR A 125 -3.86 4.61 -10.63
N GLY A 126 -2.89 4.16 -9.85
CA GLY A 126 -2.62 4.68 -8.52
C GLY A 126 -1.14 4.87 -8.24
N GLU A 127 -0.84 5.88 -7.44
CA GLU A 127 0.47 6.11 -6.83
C GLU A 127 0.34 6.12 -5.31
N PHE A 128 1.33 5.52 -4.64
CA PHE A 128 1.50 5.49 -3.20
C PHE A 128 2.91 6.02 -2.89
N LEU A 129 3.00 7.06 -2.06
CA LEU A 129 4.26 7.63 -1.60
C LEU A 129 4.41 7.42 -0.10
N ILE A 130 5.64 7.12 0.32
CA ILE A 130 6.04 7.21 1.72
C ILE A 130 6.71 8.57 1.91
N ASP A 131 5.99 9.51 2.53
CA ASP A 131 6.49 10.85 2.78
C ASP A 131 7.48 10.88 3.96
N SER A 132 7.26 10.01 4.95
CA SER A 132 8.25 9.75 6.00
C SER A 132 8.07 8.38 6.63
N MET A 133 9.17 7.78 7.06
CA MET A 133 9.19 6.53 7.81
C MET A 133 10.05 6.72 9.05
N ARG A 134 9.55 6.30 10.23
CA ARG A 134 10.31 6.41 11.47
C ARG A 134 10.04 5.26 12.42
N ARG A 135 11.11 4.56 12.79
CA ARG A 135 11.08 3.61 13.91
C ARG A 135 11.12 4.35 15.25
N TYR A 136 10.25 3.99 16.18
CA TYR A 136 10.18 4.60 17.50
C TYR A 136 9.75 3.61 18.58
N ARG A 137 9.96 3.94 19.85
CA ARG A 137 9.48 3.16 21.00
C ARG A 137 8.46 4.01 21.80
N PRO A 138 7.20 3.58 21.94
CA PRO A 138 6.16 4.39 22.59
C PRO A 138 6.25 4.41 24.13
N GLY A 139 7.12 3.60 24.74
CA GLY A 139 7.40 3.59 26.18
C GLY A 139 8.44 2.52 26.55
N PRO A 140 9.01 2.53 27.76
CA PRO A 140 10.12 1.66 28.16
C PRO A 140 9.86 0.17 27.89
N ASP A 141 8.66 -0.31 28.23
CA ASP A 141 8.25 -1.71 28.17
C ASP A 141 7.42 -2.07 26.93
N ARG A 142 7.39 -1.19 25.92
CA ARG A 142 6.65 -1.43 24.67
C ARG A 142 7.58 -1.83 23.54
N ALA A 143 7.13 -2.76 22.70
CA ALA A 143 7.85 -3.13 21.48
C ALA A 143 8.02 -1.91 20.54
N PRO A 144 9.14 -1.85 19.79
CA PRO A 144 9.32 -0.83 18.75
C PRO A 144 8.18 -0.85 17.73
N ARG A 145 7.88 0.31 17.16
CA ARG A 145 6.89 0.51 16.10
C ARG A 145 7.50 1.29 14.94
N ILE A 146 6.89 1.21 13.78
CA ILE A 146 7.23 2.05 12.63
C ILE A 146 6.02 2.92 12.32
N ALA A 147 6.19 4.24 12.35
CA ALA A 147 5.20 5.17 11.85
C ALA A 147 5.52 5.48 10.38
N LEU A 148 4.49 5.48 9.53
CA LEU A 148 4.59 5.94 8.15
C LEU A 148 3.58 7.05 7.91
N GLU A 149 4.04 8.20 7.44
CA GLU A 149 3.18 9.18 6.79
C GLU A 149 3.20 8.86 5.31
N THR A 150 2.02 8.68 4.72
CA THR A 150 1.89 8.29 3.31
C THR A 150 0.86 9.14 2.62
N SER A 151 1.08 9.37 1.34
CA SER A 151 0.14 10.03 0.45
C SER A 151 -0.16 9.13 -0.74
N PHE A 152 -1.34 9.30 -1.33
CA PHE A 152 -1.74 8.53 -2.49
C PHE A 152 -2.53 9.37 -3.48
N ARG A 153 -2.60 8.86 -4.71
CA ARG A 153 -3.41 9.43 -5.77
C ARG A 153 -3.92 8.34 -6.69
N PHE A 154 -5.19 8.43 -7.07
CA PHE A 154 -5.80 7.63 -8.13
C PHE A 154 -6.26 8.53 -9.28
N ARG A 155 -6.10 8.05 -10.51
CA ARG A 155 -6.50 8.73 -11.74
C ARG A 155 -6.98 7.74 -12.80
N ASP A 156 -7.93 8.16 -13.62
CA ASP A 156 -8.32 7.48 -14.86
C ASP A 156 -8.13 8.36 -16.10
N ASP A 157 -8.32 7.78 -17.28
CA ASP A 157 -8.17 8.47 -18.57
C ASP A 157 -9.33 9.43 -18.90
N ARG A 158 -10.43 9.38 -18.13
CA ARG A 158 -11.59 10.28 -18.27
C ARG A 158 -11.47 11.53 -17.39
N GLY A 159 -10.36 11.66 -16.67
CA GLY A 159 -10.03 12.78 -15.81
C GLY A 159 -10.55 12.65 -14.38
N GLY A 160 -11.06 11.47 -13.99
CA GLY A 160 -11.38 11.14 -12.61
C GLY A 160 -10.15 11.24 -11.71
N GLN A 161 -10.34 11.78 -10.51
CA GLN A 161 -9.24 12.11 -9.59
C GLN A 161 -9.69 11.95 -8.14
N CYS A 162 -8.84 11.26 -7.39
CA CYS A 162 -8.93 11.09 -5.95
C CYS A 162 -7.52 11.15 -5.38
N ALA A 163 -7.34 11.80 -4.24
CA ALA A 163 -6.07 11.83 -3.53
C ALA A 163 -6.29 11.86 -2.01
N GLY A 164 -5.24 11.57 -1.25
CA GLY A 164 -5.35 11.59 0.19
C GLY A 164 -4.06 11.30 0.90
N ASP A 165 -4.15 11.36 2.22
CA ASP A 165 -3.08 11.13 3.17
C ASP A 165 -3.54 10.04 4.15
N ILE A 166 -2.71 9.03 4.37
CA ILE A 166 -3.01 7.93 5.30
C ILE A 166 -1.80 7.70 6.19
N ARG A 167 -2.03 7.75 7.51
CA ARG A 167 -1.00 7.43 8.49
C ARG A 167 -1.09 5.95 8.84
N LEU A 168 0.04 5.26 8.71
CA LEU A 168 0.17 3.86 9.09
C LEU A 168 1.03 3.72 10.34
N VAL A 169 0.75 2.67 11.10
CA VAL A 169 1.61 2.21 12.18
C VAL A 169 1.83 0.71 11.99
N VAL A 170 3.09 0.32 11.78
CA VAL A 170 3.52 -1.07 11.92
C VAL A 170 3.82 -1.33 13.38
N VAL A 171 3.07 -2.23 13.99
CA VAL A 171 3.29 -2.70 15.35
C VAL A 171 4.03 -4.04 15.33
N ASP A 172 4.58 -4.43 16.47
CA ASP A 172 4.92 -5.83 16.71
C ASP A 172 3.81 -6.37 17.61
N SER A 173 2.83 -7.07 17.03
CA SER A 173 1.74 -7.65 17.83
C SER A 173 2.22 -8.81 18.71
N GLY A 174 3.48 -9.22 18.58
CA GLY A 174 3.99 -10.48 19.08
C GLY A 174 3.30 -11.62 18.32
N GLU A 175 4.02 -12.71 18.05
CA GLU A 175 3.31 -13.95 17.70
C GLU A 175 2.27 -14.20 18.79
N ARG A 176 0.98 -14.04 18.47
CA ARG A 176 -0.06 -14.73 19.25
C ARG A 176 0.21 -16.21 19.02
N ARG A 177 1.04 -16.77 19.91
CA ARG A 177 1.13 -18.19 20.14
C ARG A 177 -0.25 -18.77 20.45
#